data_AF-X1KNG9-F1
#
_entry.id   AF-X1KNG9-F1
#
_cell.length_a   1.000
_cell.length_b   1.000
_cell.length_c   1.000
_cell.angle_alpha   90.00
_cell.angle_beta   90.00
_cell.angle_gamma   90.00
#
_symmetry.space_group_name_H-M   'P 1'
#
loop_
_entity.id
_entity.type
_entity.pdbx_description
1 polymer ?
#
loop_
_entity_poly.entity_id
_entity_poly.type
_entity_poly.pdbx_seq_one_letter_code
_entity_poly.pdbx_strand_id
1 'polypeptide(L)'
;MLKRLNNIEYMPGLTDIYKTIILSYAKRISELQKEIEDLDKKLDEIGEESKEVKHLKTIPGVATKLASRLIGEIGDIDRFPSEKQLAVYCGVACVDNNSGKVTKARAVYK
;
A
#
# COMPACT_ATOMS: atom_id res chain seq x y z
N MET A 1 -14.77 -39.54 0.63
CA MET A 1 -13.44 -38.89 0.76
C MET A 1 -13.18 -38.47 2.20
N LEU A 2 -14.04 -37.64 2.82
CA LEU A 2 -13.90 -37.17 4.21
C LEU A 2 -13.85 -38.28 5.28
N LYS A 3 -14.56 -39.40 5.10
CA LYS A 3 -14.50 -40.55 6.04
C LYS A 3 -13.08 -41.12 6.25
N ARG A 4 -12.14 -40.89 5.34
CA ARG A 4 -10.73 -41.33 5.48
C ARG A 4 -9.89 -40.41 6.39
N LEU A 5 -10.40 -39.22 6.73
CA LEU A 5 -9.71 -38.24 7.57
C LEU A 5 -10.07 -38.37 9.07
N ASN A 6 -11.10 -39.15 9.42
CA ASN A 6 -11.62 -39.27 10.79
C ASN A 6 -10.66 -39.92 11.79
N ASN A 7 -9.59 -40.55 11.32
CA ASN A 7 -8.58 -41.24 12.16
C ASN A 7 -7.21 -40.54 12.13
N ILE A 8 -7.15 -39.29 11.65
CA ILE A 8 -5.91 -38.53 11.73
C ILE A 8 -5.73 -38.11 13.18
N GLU A 9 -4.72 -38.69 13.83
CA GLU A 9 -4.34 -38.29 15.17
C GLU A 9 -3.62 -36.94 15.14
N TYR A 10 -3.91 -36.14 16.16
CA TYR A 10 -3.15 -34.92 16.42
C TYR A 10 -1.69 -35.30 16.64
N MET A 11 -0.78 -34.72 15.85
CA MET A 11 0.66 -34.92 15.98
C MET A 11 1.25 -33.74 16.78
N PRO A 12 1.56 -33.91 18.08
CA PRO A 12 1.98 -32.80 18.93
C PRO A 12 3.24 -32.08 18.41
N GLY A 13 4.17 -32.81 17.80
CA GLY A 13 5.39 -32.22 17.23
C GLY A 13 5.15 -31.26 16.06
N LEU A 14 4.02 -31.39 15.33
CA LEU A 14 3.66 -30.41 14.30
C LEU A 14 3.21 -29.10 14.92
N THR A 15 2.55 -29.12 16.08
CA THR A 15 2.09 -27.91 16.76
C THR A 15 3.24 -27.03 17.21
N ASP A 16 4.33 -27.61 17.70
CA ASP A 16 5.53 -26.83 18.05
C ASP A 16 6.17 -26.17 16.82
N ILE A 17 6.14 -26.86 15.67
CA ILE A 17 6.59 -26.31 14.38
C ILE A 17 5.68 -25.15 13.96
N TYR A 18 4.35 -25.32 13.98
CA TYR A 18 3.41 -24.25 13.62
C TYR A 18 3.50 -23.06 14.58
N LYS A 19 3.66 -23.30 15.89
CA LYS A 19 3.91 -22.25 16.88
C LYS A 19 5.16 -21.45 16.53
N THR A 20 6.24 -22.14 16.16
CA THR A 20 7.49 -21.50 15.74
C THR A 20 7.31 -20.66 14.47
N ILE A 21 6.58 -21.19 13.47
CA ILE A 21 6.26 -20.47 12.22
C ILE A 21 5.46 -19.19 12.52
N ILE A 22 4.40 -19.30 13.32
CA ILE A 22 3.53 -18.16 13.68
C ILE A 22 4.35 -17.09 14.42
N LEU A 23 5.17 -17.49 15.39
CA LEU A 23 6.04 -16.55 16.12
C LEU A 23 7.06 -15.87 15.20
N SER A 24 7.63 -16.61 14.24
CA SER A 24 8.54 -16.05 13.24
C SER A 24 7.86 -14.99 12.37
N TYR A 25 6.64 -15.27 11.88
CA TYR A 25 5.87 -14.29 11.11
C TYR A 25 5.45 -13.08 11.94
N ALA A 26 4.98 -13.29 13.18
CA ALA A 26 4.63 -12.20 14.07
C ALA A 26 5.83 -11.27 14.33
N LYS A 27 7.01 -11.87 14.56
CA LYS A 27 8.26 -11.12 14.71
C LYS A 27 8.58 -10.29 13.46
N ARG A 28 8.52 -10.90 12.28
CA ARG A 28 8.82 -10.22 11.02
C ARG A 28 7.82 -9.11 10.70
N ILE A 29 6.54 -9.31 10.99
CA ILE A 29 5.52 -8.26 10.88
C ILE A 29 5.88 -7.09 11.80
N SER A 30 6.26 -7.36 13.05
CA SER A 30 6.63 -6.32 14.00
C SER A 30 7.90 -5.56 13.58
N GLU A 31 8.89 -6.25 13.01
CA GLU A 31 10.10 -5.63 12.46
C GLU A 31 9.76 -4.70 11.29
N LEU A 32 8.96 -5.18 10.32
CA LEU A 32 8.53 -4.38 9.18
C LEU A 32 7.69 -3.16 9.61
N GLN A 33 6.85 -3.31 10.63
CA GLN A 33 6.08 -2.18 11.19
C GLN A 33 7.01 -1.08 11.72
N LYS A 34 8.06 -1.46 12.47
CA LYS A 34 9.05 -0.49 12.97
C LYS A 34 9.81 0.18 11.83
N GLU A 35 10.22 -0.59 10.82
CA GLU A 35 10.88 -0.03 9.64
C GLU A 35 9.99 0.99 8.92
N ILE A 36 8.70 0.68 8.75
CA ILE A 36 7.72 1.61 8.17
C ILE A 36 7.62 2.89 9.01
N GLU A 37 7.52 2.78 10.34
CA GLU A 37 7.45 3.94 11.23
C GLU A 37 8.70 4.82 11.14
N ASP A 38 9.89 4.21 11.07
CA ASP A 38 11.15 4.95 10.96
C ASP A 38 11.31 5.63 9.60
N LEU A 39 10.86 4.98 8.52
CA LEU A 39 10.82 5.59 7.18
C LEU A 39 9.81 6.73 7.11
N ASP A 40 8.64 6.56 7.71
CA ASP A 40 7.61 7.60 7.78
C ASP A 40 8.13 8.85 8.52
N LYS A 41 8.86 8.68 9.63
CA LYS A 41 9.51 9.81 10.33
C LYS A 41 10.51 10.55 9.45
N LYS A 42 11.37 9.81 8.73
CA LYS A 42 12.35 10.41 7.80
C LYS A 42 11.65 11.18 6.67
N LEU A 43 10.55 10.66 6.15
CA LEU A 43 9.74 11.36 5.14
C LEU A 43 9.17 12.66 5.70
N ASP A 44 8.65 12.64 6.93
CA ASP A 44 8.11 13.83 7.60
C ASP A 44 9.19 14.89 7.85
N GLU A 45 10.37 14.48 8.33
CA GLU A 45 11.52 15.37 8.56
C GLU A 45 11.97 16.08 7.29
N ILE A 46 12.17 15.33 6.20
CA ILE A 46 12.55 15.88 4.89
C ILE A 46 11.42 16.77 4.34
N GLY A 47 10.18 16.33 4.51
CA GLY A 47 9.01 16.99 3.96
C GLY A 47 8.71 18.35 4.57
N GLU A 48 8.98 18.56 5.86
CA GLU A 48 8.65 19.81 6.54
C GLU A 48 9.42 21.03 5.98
N GLU A 49 10.58 20.79 5.34
CA GLU A 49 11.37 21.83 4.69
C GLU A 49 10.97 22.09 3.22
N SER A 50 10.33 21.12 2.55
CA SER A 50 9.97 21.18 1.13
C SER A 50 8.89 22.23 0.84
N LYS A 51 9.10 23.01 -0.23
CA LYS A 51 8.12 23.99 -0.73
C LYS A 51 6.90 23.29 -1.33
N GLU A 52 7.13 22.17 -2.00
CA GLU A 52 6.13 21.35 -2.66
C GLU A 52 5.22 20.71 -1.61
N VAL A 53 5.79 20.16 -0.53
CA VAL A 53 5.02 19.64 0.61
C VAL A 53 4.17 20.73 1.25
N LYS A 54 4.74 21.93 1.48
CA LYS A 54 3.99 23.08 2.01
C LYS A 54 2.86 23.50 1.08
N HIS A 55 3.07 23.45 -0.23
CA HIS A 55 2.03 23.73 -1.22
C HIS A 55 0.89 22.70 -1.14
N LEU A 56 1.19 21.40 -1.11
CA LEU A 56 0.17 20.35 -1.00
C LEU A 56 -0.62 20.43 0.32
N LYS A 57 0.02 20.83 1.43
CA LYS A 57 -0.64 21.05 2.73
C LYS A 57 -1.71 22.16 2.71
N THR A 58 -1.74 23.00 1.67
CA THR A 58 -2.83 23.99 1.49
C THR A 58 -4.17 23.34 1.13
N ILE A 59 -4.15 22.09 0.66
CA ILE A 59 -5.35 21.32 0.36
C ILE A 59 -5.95 20.81 1.69
N PRO A 60 -7.23 21.11 1.99
CA PRO A 60 -7.87 20.62 3.20
C PRO A 60 -7.78 19.10 3.34
N GLY A 61 -7.32 18.63 4.51
CA GLY A 61 -7.15 17.20 4.79
C GLY A 61 -5.80 16.61 4.37
N VAL A 62 -4.90 17.38 3.74
CA VAL A 62 -3.55 16.94 3.40
C VAL A 62 -2.54 17.38 4.46
N ALA A 63 -1.97 16.41 5.20
CA ALA A 63 -0.91 16.64 6.19
C ALA A 63 0.49 16.36 5.63
N THR A 64 1.56 16.74 6.36
CA THR A 64 2.97 16.53 5.97
C THR A 64 3.22 15.10 5.51
N LYS A 65 2.77 14.11 6.28
CA LYS A 65 2.95 12.69 5.95
C LYS A 65 2.36 12.31 4.59
N LEU A 66 1.14 12.75 4.31
CA LEU A 66 0.48 12.44 3.04
C LEU A 66 1.14 13.16 1.87
N ALA A 67 1.46 14.45 2.03
CA ALA A 67 2.12 15.25 1.01
C ALA A 67 3.54 14.72 0.67
N SER A 68 4.34 14.42 1.69
CA SER A 68 5.70 13.90 1.54
C SER A 68 5.71 12.54 0.87
N ARG A 69 4.78 11.67 1.26
CA ARG A 69 4.60 10.37 0.61
C ARG A 69 4.18 10.51 -0.84
N LEU A 70 3.24 11.40 -1.15
CA LEU A 70 2.80 11.64 -2.52
C LEU A 70 3.95 12.12 -3.40
N ILE A 71 4.70 13.14 -2.95
CA ILE A 71 5.85 13.67 -3.69
C ILE A 71 6.93 12.60 -3.87
N GLY A 72 7.24 11.83 -2.83
CA GLY A 72 8.20 10.72 -2.92
C GLY A 72 7.77 9.61 -3.87
N GLU A 73 6.46 9.33 -3.95
CA GLU A 73 5.90 8.27 -4.81
C GLU A 73 5.87 8.69 -6.29
N ILE A 74 5.42 9.91 -6.59
CA ILE A 74 5.30 10.39 -7.98
C ILE A 74 6.66 10.82 -8.53
N GLY A 75 7.57 11.25 -7.66
CA GLY A 75 8.85 11.84 -8.03
C GLY A 75 8.67 13.15 -8.79
N ASP A 76 9.24 13.22 -9.98
CA ASP A 76 9.10 14.39 -10.86
C ASP A 76 7.70 14.43 -11.51
N ILE A 77 7.00 15.55 -11.32
CA ILE A 77 5.66 15.78 -11.86
C ILE A 77 5.66 15.89 -13.40
N ASP A 78 6.78 16.28 -14.02
CA ASP A 78 6.87 16.44 -15.48
C ASP A 78 6.78 15.10 -16.23
N ARG A 79 6.87 13.98 -15.50
CA ARG A 79 6.60 12.63 -16.02
C ARG A 79 5.12 12.39 -16.35
N PHE A 80 4.22 13.27 -15.91
CA PHE A 80 2.79 13.19 -16.13
C PHE A 80 2.32 14.35 -17.03
N PRO A 81 2.15 14.12 -18.33
CA PRO A 81 1.66 15.13 -19.29
C PRO A 81 0.27 15.70 -18.98
N SER A 82 -0.52 15.04 -18.12
CA SER A 82 -1.80 15.55 -17.65
C SER A 82 -2.21 14.97 -16.30
N GLU A 83 -3.10 15.67 -15.62
CA GLU A 83 -3.71 15.26 -14.34
C GLU A 83 -4.45 13.92 -14.46
N LYS A 84 -5.00 13.59 -15.63
CA LYS A 84 -5.63 12.29 -15.90
C LYS A 84 -4.63 11.15 -15.83
N GLN A 85 -3.42 11.34 -16.35
CA GLN A 85 -2.38 10.31 -16.31
C GLN A 85 -1.87 10.10 -14.88
N LEU A 86 -1.71 11.18 -14.12
CA LEU A 86 -1.40 11.09 -12.69
C LEU A 86 -2.50 10.34 -11.92
N ALA A 87 -3.78 10.65 -12.18
CA ALA A 87 -4.89 9.97 -11.54
C ALA A 87 -4.96 8.47 -11.87
N VAL A 88 -4.62 8.07 -13.10
CA VAL A 88 -4.51 6.65 -13.49
C VAL A 88 -3.36 5.99 -12.75
N TYR A 89 -2.19 6.63 -12.69
CA TYR A 89 -1.02 6.13 -11.98
C TYR A 89 -1.30 5.92 -10.48
N CYS A 90 -1.99 6.86 -9.85
CA CYS A 90 -2.40 6.78 -8.46
C CYS A 90 -3.55 5.79 -8.21
N GLY A 91 -4.16 5.19 -9.24
CA GLY A 91 -5.30 4.30 -9.07
C GLY A 91 -6.54 5.00 -8.50
N VAL A 92 -6.76 6.26 -8.90
CA VAL A 92 -7.93 7.05 -8.48
C VAL A 92 -8.77 7.54 -9.67
N ALA A 93 -8.34 7.23 -10.90
CA ALA A 93 -9.09 7.54 -12.10
C ALA A 93 -10.24 6.54 -12.36
N CYS A 94 -11.37 7.07 -12.83
CA CYS A 94 -12.37 6.30 -13.56
C CYS A 94 -11.93 6.22 -15.02
N VAL A 95 -11.63 5.03 -15.52
CA VAL A 95 -11.27 4.81 -16.93
C VAL A 95 -12.42 4.15 -17.68
N ASP A 96 -12.55 4.50 -18.96
CA ASP A 96 -13.51 3.85 -19.85
C ASP A 96 -13.05 2.42 -20.15
N ASN A 97 -13.90 1.46 -19.80
CA ASN A 97 -13.77 0.06 -20.18
C ASN A 97 -14.65 -0.16 -21.42
N ASN A 98 -14.09 0.10 -22.59
CA ASN A 98 -14.79 -0.06 -23.86
C ASN A 98 -14.44 -1.42 -24.49
N SER A 99 -15.41 -2.34 -24.51
CA SER A 99 -15.27 -3.65 -25.17
C SER A 99 -15.74 -3.64 -26.63
N GLY A 100 -15.97 -2.46 -27.22
CA GLY A 100 -16.51 -2.29 -28.57
C GLY A 100 -18.03 -2.46 -28.68
N LYS A 101 -18.70 -3.01 -27.65
CA LYS A 101 -20.18 -3.15 -27.59
C LYS A 101 -20.83 -2.32 -26.48
N VAL A 102 -20.10 -2.03 -25.40
CA VAL A 102 -20.60 -1.29 -24.24
C VAL A 102 -19.47 -0.47 -23.64
N THR A 103 -19.72 0.80 -23.37
CA THR A 103 -18.83 1.66 -22.58
C THR A 103 -19.26 1.59 -21.12
N LYS A 104 -18.37 1.17 -20.23
CA LYS A 104 -18.59 1.20 -18.77
C LYS A 104 -17.43 1.91 -18.08
N ALA A 105 -17.70 2.67 -17.04
CA ALA A 105 -16.63 3.17 -16.17
C ALA A 105 -16.05 2.01 -15.33
N ARG A 106 -14.72 1.93 -15.24
CA ARG A 106 -13.99 1.02 -14.35
C ARG A 106 -13.04 1.84 -13.49
N ALA A 107 -13.03 1.60 -12.18
CA ALA A 107 -12.01 2.14 -11.31
C ALA A 107 -10.69 1.40 -11.55
N VAL A 108 -9.60 2.16 -11.72
CA VAL A 108 -8.23 1.63 -11.66
C VAL A 108 -7.84 1.59 -10.20
N TYR A 109 -7.41 0.44 -9.68
CA TYR A 109 -6.88 0.33 -8.32
C TYR A 109 -5.39 -0.04 -8.40
N LYS A 110 -4.60 0.53 -7.49
CA LYS A 110 -3.20 0.15 -7.27
C LYS A 110 -3.12 -0.85 -6.11
#